data_AF-A0A954Y6Q2-F1
#
_entry.id   AF-A0A954Y6Q2-F1
#
_cell.length_a   1.000
_cell.length_b   1.000
_cell.length_c   1.000
_cell.angle_alpha   90.00
_cell.angle_beta   90.00
_cell.angle_gamma   90.00
#
_symmetry.space_group_name_H-M   'P 1'
#
loop_
_entity.id
_entity.type
_entity.pdbx_description
1 polymer ?
#
loop_
_entity_poly.entity_id
_entity_poly.type
_entity_poly.pdbx_seq_one_letter_code
_entity_poly.pdbx_strand_id
1 'polypeptide(L)'
;MPHTFIIFGASGDLTSRKLIPALYNLRRKGRLPEDTKIVGVSRTEFSHDQWRKSLAESTAKFAGDAFDSECWEKFAQQVFYQPGDVSTADDFAKLKAFLAELEGGKDTTRVYYLSMAPRFYGPTIQQLGAAGMAGETDDCRRRVVIEKP
;
A
#
# COMPACT_ATOMS: atom_id res chain seq x y z
N MET A 1 -8.34 -8.59 -12.52
CA MET A 1 -7.95 -7.23 -12.91
C MET A 1 -6.92 -6.79 -11.89
N PRO A 2 -5.76 -6.28 -12.30
CA PRO A 2 -4.71 -5.92 -11.36
C PRO A 2 -5.21 -4.80 -10.43
N HIS A 3 -4.86 -4.92 -9.16
CA HIS A 3 -5.14 -3.91 -8.15
C HIS A 3 -3.82 -3.49 -7.50
N THR A 4 -3.66 -2.19 -7.28
CA THR A 4 -2.59 -1.69 -6.40
C THR A 4 -3.21 -1.07 -5.17
N PHE A 5 -2.77 -1.53 -3.99
CA PHE A 5 -3.20 -1.05 -2.69
C PHE A 5 -2.08 -0.20 -2.09
N ILE A 6 -2.28 1.11 -2.07
CA ILE A 6 -1.30 2.08 -1.59
C ILE A 6 -1.66 2.46 -0.15
N ILE A 7 -0.74 2.22 0.79
CA ILE A 7 -0.92 2.54 2.20
C ILE A 7 -0.03 3.73 2.53
N PHE A 8 -0.63 4.90 2.72
CA PHE A 8 0.10 6.03 3.27
C PHE A 8 0.15 5.94 4.80
N GLY A 9 1.29 6.29 5.41
CA GLY A 9 1.56 6.01 6.82
C GLY A 9 2.01 4.57 7.06
N ALA A 10 2.71 3.99 6.07
CA ALA A 10 3.08 2.58 6.05
C ALA A 10 4.02 2.12 7.18
N SER A 11 4.80 3.03 7.78
CA SER A 11 5.63 2.74 8.94
C SER A 11 4.88 2.78 10.29
N GLY A 12 3.58 3.11 10.29
CA GLY A 12 2.76 3.19 11.50
C GLY A 12 2.24 1.85 12.02
N ASP A 13 1.83 1.83 13.29
CA ASP A 13 1.34 0.63 14.00
C ASP A 13 0.11 0.00 13.33
N LEU A 14 -0.85 0.80 12.85
CA LEU A 14 -2.06 0.28 12.21
C LEU A 14 -1.72 -0.57 10.98
N THR A 15 -0.71 -0.18 10.20
CA THR A 15 -0.27 -0.90 9.01
C THR A 15 0.26 -2.28 9.37
N SER A 16 1.20 -2.36 10.32
CA SER A 16 1.83 -3.63 10.72
C SER A 16 0.92 -4.51 11.56
N ARG A 17 0.02 -3.92 12.36
CA ARG A 17 -0.87 -4.63 13.28
C ARG A 17 -2.17 -5.11 12.66
N LYS A 18 -2.69 -4.39 11.66
CA LYS A 18 -4.03 -4.66 11.10
C LYS A 18 -4.03 -4.80 9.59
N LEU A 19 -3.52 -3.80 8.86
CA LEU A 19 -3.72 -3.75 7.40
C LEU A 19 -2.98 -4.88 6.68
N ILE A 20 -1.67 -5.02 6.92
CA ILE A 20 -0.87 -6.07 6.28
C ILE A 20 -1.32 -7.47 6.74
N PRO A 21 -1.54 -7.75 8.04
CA PRO A 21 -2.09 -9.05 8.46
C PRO A 21 -3.46 -9.37 7.86
N ALA A 22 -4.32 -8.38 7.65
CA ALA A 22 -5.62 -8.58 7.00
C ALA A 22 -5.46 -8.93 5.52
N LEU A 23 -4.61 -8.20 4.78
CA LEU A 23 -4.32 -8.47 3.36
C LEU A 23 -3.65 -9.84 3.17
N TYR A 24 -2.71 -10.20 4.04
CA TYR A 24 -2.10 -11.52 4.08
C TYR A 24 -3.17 -12.61 4.29
N ASN A 25 -4.07 -12.44 5.26
CA ASN A 25 -5.16 -13.39 5.49
C ASN A 25 -6.12 -13.50 4.30
N LEU A 26 -6.38 -12.41 3.58
CA LEU A 26 -7.17 -12.44 2.35
C LEU A 26 -6.45 -13.23 1.25
N ARG A 27 -5.13 -13.03 1.09
CA ARG A 27 -4.30 -13.81 0.15
C ARG A 27 -4.33 -15.29 0.48
N ARG A 28 -4.09 -15.66 1.75
CA ARG A 28 -4.12 -17.05 2.22
C ARG A 28 -5.47 -17.73 1.98
N LYS A 29 -6.57 -16.97 2.02
CA LYS A 29 -7.93 -17.48 1.77
C LYS A 29 -8.35 -17.44 0.30
N GLY A 30 -7.45 -17.07 -0.63
CA GLY A 30 -7.76 -16.93 -2.06
C GLY A 30 -8.76 -15.82 -2.37
N ARG A 31 -8.90 -14.82 -1.48
CA ARG A 31 -9.85 -13.69 -1.60
C ARG A 31 -9.19 -12.38 -2.01
N LEU A 32 -7.86 -12.37 -2.10
CA LEU A 32 -7.10 -11.27 -2.67
C LEU A 32 -6.52 -11.74 -4.01
N PRO A 33 -6.82 -11.08 -5.13
CA PRO A 33 -6.23 -11.42 -6.43
C PRO A 33 -4.70 -11.56 -6.33
N GLU A 34 -4.13 -12.56 -7.00
CA GLU A 34 -2.71 -12.91 -6.88
C GLU A 34 -1.78 -11.79 -7.36
N ASP A 35 -2.21 -11.06 -8.38
CA ASP A 35 -1.53 -9.92 -8.99
C ASP A 35 -1.75 -8.60 -8.22
N THR A 36 -2.42 -8.64 -7.07
CA THR A 36 -2.58 -7.46 -6.23
C THR A 36 -1.24 -7.05 -5.63
N LYS A 37 -0.84 -5.81 -5.91
CA LYS A 37 0.38 -5.17 -5.40
C LYS A 37 0.04 -4.32 -4.19
N ILE A 38 0.93 -4.27 -3.22
CA ILE A 38 0.78 -3.49 -1.99
C ILE A 38 1.96 -2.55 -1.90
N VAL A 39 1.71 -1.25 -1.82
CA VAL A 39 2.76 -0.22 -1.81
C VAL A 39 2.63 0.60 -0.54
N GLY A 40 3.64 0.51 0.34
CA GLY A 40 3.75 1.36 1.51
C GLY A 40 4.40 2.70 1.17
N VAL A 41 3.87 3.79 1.73
CA VAL A 41 4.44 5.13 1.60
C VAL A 41 4.53 5.78 2.99
N SER A 42 5.74 6.18 3.37
CA SER A 42 5.97 7.04 4.54
C SER A 42 7.36 7.69 4.49
N ARG A 43 7.57 8.68 5.36
CA ARG A 43 8.84 9.42 5.49
C ARG A 43 10.01 8.55 5.96
N THR A 44 9.73 7.45 6.67
CA THR A 44 10.76 6.53 7.13
C THR A 44 11.45 5.90 5.91
N GLU A 45 12.78 5.97 5.87
CA GLU A 45 13.55 5.36 4.79
C GLU A 45 13.68 3.85 5.02
N PHE A 46 12.99 3.08 4.20
CA PHE A 46 13.15 1.63 4.12
C PHE A 46 13.37 1.21 2.68
N SER A 47 14.22 0.23 2.47
CA SER A 47 14.17 -0.60 1.27
C SER A 47 12.94 -1.52 1.32
N HIS A 48 12.57 -2.09 0.17
CA HIS A 48 11.51 -3.10 0.11
C HIS A 48 11.76 -4.24 1.10
N ASP A 49 13.00 -4.75 1.16
CA ASP A 49 13.35 -5.90 1.99
C ASP A 49 13.38 -5.56 3.49
N GLN A 50 13.84 -4.36 3.85
CA GLN A 50 13.77 -3.89 5.24
C GLN A 50 12.32 -3.81 5.73
N TRP A 51 11.42 -3.27 4.89
CA TRP A 51 10.01 -3.18 5.26
C TRP A 51 9.32 -4.56 5.28
N ARG A 52 9.58 -5.42 4.28
CA ARG A 52 9.08 -6.81 4.28
C ARG A 52 9.51 -7.57 5.53
N LYS A 53 10.77 -7.43 5.95
CA LYS A 53 11.28 -8.10 7.15
C LYS A 53 10.53 -7.66 8.41
N SER A 54 10.33 -6.36 8.62
CA SER A 54 9.57 -5.87 9.78
C SER A 54 8.09 -6.27 9.74
N LEU A 55 7.51 -6.35 8.54
CA LEU A 55 6.15 -6.83 8.34
C LEU A 55 6.00 -8.33 8.57
N ALA A 56 7.02 -9.14 8.29
CA ALA A 56 6.98 -10.59 8.52
C ALA A 56 6.81 -10.90 10.01
N GLU A 57 7.61 -10.25 10.85
CA GLU A 57 7.59 -10.42 12.31
C GLU A 57 6.23 -10.01 12.89
N SER A 58 5.72 -8.84 12.49
CA SER A 58 4.41 -8.37 12.93
C SER A 58 3.25 -9.22 12.39
N THR A 59 3.32 -9.66 11.13
CA THR A 59 2.28 -10.51 10.54
C THR A 59 2.24 -11.88 11.22
N ALA A 60 3.39 -12.50 11.51
CA ALA A 60 3.44 -13.74 12.26
C ALA A 60 2.77 -13.60 13.63
N LYS A 61 3.06 -12.50 14.34
CA LYS A 61 2.44 -12.20 15.64
C LYS A 61 0.92 -12.03 15.56
N PHE A 62 0.40 -11.32 14.56
CA PHE A 62 -1.03 -10.96 14.49
C PHE A 62 -1.89 -11.94 13.69
N ALA A 63 -1.30 -12.76 12.83
CA ALA A 63 -1.96 -13.90 12.20
C ALA A 63 -1.99 -15.14 13.11
N GLY A 64 -1.05 -15.25 14.06
CA GLY A 64 -0.98 -16.37 15.00
C GLY A 64 -0.79 -17.70 14.27
N ASP A 65 -1.55 -18.72 14.67
CA ASP A 65 -1.50 -20.07 14.08
C ASP A 65 -1.84 -20.10 12.57
N ALA A 66 -2.40 -19.02 12.03
CA ALA A 66 -2.68 -18.88 10.61
C ALA A 66 -1.47 -18.42 9.78
N PHE A 67 -0.35 -18.10 10.41
CA PHE A 67 0.87 -17.70 9.71
C PHE A 67 1.56 -18.92 9.11
N ASP A 68 1.78 -18.84 7.80
CA ASP A 68 2.49 -19.80 6.99
C ASP A 68 3.62 -19.09 6.24
N SER A 69 4.86 -19.59 6.41
CA SER A 69 6.07 -18.94 5.93
C SER A 69 6.18 -18.96 4.41
N GLU A 70 5.81 -20.06 3.74
CA GLU A 70 5.84 -20.14 2.27
C GLU A 70 4.81 -19.19 1.64
N CYS A 71 3.60 -19.14 2.21
CA CYS A 71 2.56 -18.20 1.79
C CYS A 71 3.01 -16.75 2.03
N TRP A 72 3.68 -16.48 3.15
CA TRP A 72 4.25 -15.17 3.44
C TRP A 72 5.29 -14.77 2.39
N GLU A 73 6.24 -15.64 2.06
CA GLU A 73 7.26 -15.35 1.06
C GLU A 73 6.65 -14.97 -0.28
N LYS A 74 5.65 -15.73 -0.76
CA LYS A 74 4.91 -15.41 -2.00
C LYS A 74 4.15 -14.10 -1.91
N PHE A 75 3.50 -13.83 -0.77
CA PHE A 75 2.79 -12.57 -0.53
C PHE A 75 3.76 -11.37 -0.50
N ALA A 76 4.89 -11.50 0.18
CA ALA A 76 5.89 -10.45 0.35
C ALA A 76 6.50 -9.99 -0.98
N GLN A 77 6.57 -10.87 -2.00
CA GLN A 77 6.99 -10.47 -3.35
C GLN A 77 6.07 -9.43 -4.01
N GLN A 78 4.82 -9.32 -3.56
CA GLN A 78 3.86 -8.32 -4.02
C GLN A 78 3.82 -7.08 -3.12
N VAL A 79 4.67 -7.01 -2.09
CA VAL A 79 4.74 -5.90 -1.13
C VAL A 79 5.96 -5.05 -1.46
N PHE A 80 5.74 -3.76 -1.68
CA PHE A 80 6.75 -2.79 -2.10
C PHE A 80 6.66 -1.54 -1.22
N TYR A 81 7.73 -0.74 -1.21
CA TYR A 81 7.81 0.45 -0.37
C TYR A 81 8.44 1.60 -1.12
N GLN A 82 7.80 2.76 -1.09
CA GLN A 82 8.30 4.00 -1.66
C GLN A 82 8.41 5.05 -0.54
N PRO A 83 9.61 5.42 -0.09
CA PRO A 83 9.78 6.53 0.83
C PRO A 83 9.23 7.82 0.23
N GLY A 84 8.58 8.65 1.06
CA GLY A 84 8.07 9.94 0.63
C GLY A 84 7.30 10.68 1.70
N ASP A 85 7.29 12.01 1.59
CA ASP A 85 6.50 12.93 2.40
C ASP A 85 5.25 13.40 1.62
N VAL A 86 4.08 13.22 2.23
CA VAL A 86 2.80 13.64 1.63
C VAL A 86 2.61 15.15 1.54
N SER A 87 3.50 15.93 2.17
CA SER A 87 3.55 17.38 2.02
C SER A 87 4.40 17.83 0.83
N THR A 88 5.14 16.93 0.17
CA THR A 88 6.08 17.25 -0.90
C THR A 88 5.57 16.77 -2.26
N ALA A 89 5.32 17.72 -3.18
CA ALA A 89 4.81 17.39 -4.52
C ALA A 89 5.76 16.48 -5.32
N ASP A 90 7.08 16.69 -5.18
CA ASP A 90 8.09 15.86 -5.86
C ASP A 90 8.02 14.39 -5.44
N ASP A 91 7.64 14.10 -4.20
CA ASP A 91 7.50 12.72 -3.74
C ASP A 91 6.25 12.04 -4.34
N PHE A 92 5.20 12.79 -4.66
CA PHE A 92 4.09 12.27 -5.47
C PHE A 92 4.51 12.01 -6.92
N ALA A 93 5.37 12.84 -7.50
CA ALA A 93 5.90 12.59 -8.84
C ALA A 93 6.75 11.30 -8.87
N LYS A 94 7.62 11.09 -7.86
CA LYS A 94 8.39 9.85 -7.69
C LYS A 94 7.46 8.65 -7.49
N LEU A 95 6.47 8.76 -6.61
CA LEU A 95 5.49 7.70 -6.39
C LEU A 95 4.72 7.35 -7.66
N LYS A 96 4.29 8.36 -8.43
CA LYS A 96 3.60 8.15 -9.72
C LYS A 96 4.48 7.37 -10.70
N ALA A 97 5.74 7.75 -10.85
CA ALA A 97 6.69 7.07 -11.72
C ALA A 97 6.92 5.62 -11.27
N PHE A 98 7.16 5.42 -9.97
CA PHE A 98 7.30 4.08 -9.38
C PHE A 98 6.08 3.20 -9.63
N LEU A 99 4.86 3.72 -9.39
CA LEU A 99 3.64 2.96 -9.65
C LEU A 99 3.45 2.64 -11.13
N ALA A 100 3.79 3.55 -12.04
CA ALA A 100 3.67 3.30 -13.48
C ALA A 100 4.61 2.18 -13.96
N GLU A 101 5.85 2.18 -13.47
CA GLU A 101 6.82 1.11 -13.73
C GLU A 101 6.34 -0.21 -13.13
N LEU A 102 5.96 -0.19 -11.85
CA LEU A 102 5.49 -1.37 -11.13
C LEU A 102 4.25 -1.98 -11.79
N GLU A 103 3.34 -1.17 -12.30
CA GLU A 103 2.11 -1.57 -13.00
C GLU A 103 2.35 -1.96 -14.48
N GLY A 104 3.57 -1.75 -15.00
CA GLY A 104 3.93 -2.11 -16.37
C GLY A 104 3.16 -1.30 -17.42
N GLY A 105 2.81 -0.05 -17.10
CA GLY A 105 2.02 0.83 -17.98
C GLY A 105 0.57 0.41 -18.19
N LYS A 106 0.07 -0.58 -17.44
CA LYS A 106 -1.33 -1.03 -17.53
C LYS A 106 -2.25 -0.17 -16.71
N ASP A 107 -3.44 0.06 -17.24
CA ASP A 107 -4.57 0.59 -16.50
C ASP A 107 -4.89 -0.33 -15.30
N THR A 108 -4.61 0.19 -14.11
CA THR A 108 -4.68 -0.54 -12.84
C THR A 108 -5.59 0.19 -11.86
N THR A 109 -6.56 -0.52 -11.29
CA THR A 109 -7.40 0.03 -10.21
C THR A 109 -6.56 0.26 -8.97
N ARG A 110 -6.66 1.45 -8.36
CA ARG A 110 -5.88 1.81 -7.15
C ARG A 110 -6.79 2.06 -5.96
N VAL A 111 -6.37 1.57 -4.81
CA VAL A 111 -6.94 1.90 -3.50
C VAL A 111 -5.89 2.67 -2.71
N TYR A 112 -6.22 3.89 -2.28
CA TYR A 112 -5.39 4.73 -1.43
C TYR A 112 -5.92 4.67 0.00
N TYR A 113 -5.19 4.00 0.89
CA TYR A 113 -5.52 3.88 2.30
C TYR A 113 -4.72 4.91 3.10
N LEU A 114 -5.41 5.84 3.75
CA LEU A 114 -4.78 6.90 4.52
C LEU A 114 -4.65 6.49 6.00
N SER A 115 -3.61 5.71 6.33
CA SER A 115 -3.28 5.25 7.69
C SER A 115 -2.39 6.27 8.42
N MET A 116 -2.86 7.51 8.52
CA MET A 116 -2.09 8.65 9.04
C MET A 116 -2.95 9.57 9.92
N ALA A 117 -2.33 10.54 10.59
CA ALA A 117 -3.08 11.49 11.41
C ALA A 117 -4.09 12.30 10.55
N PRO A 118 -5.30 12.62 11.06
CA PRO A 118 -6.37 13.25 10.27
C PRO A 118 -5.99 14.54 9.56
N ARG A 119 -5.08 15.33 10.14
CA ARG A 119 -4.57 16.57 9.53
C ARG A 119 -3.91 16.38 8.16
N PHE A 120 -3.49 15.16 7.82
CA PHE A 120 -2.84 14.85 6.56
C PHE A 120 -3.81 14.36 5.46
N TYR A 121 -5.07 14.04 5.79
CA TYR A 121 -6.01 13.48 4.81
C TYR A 121 -6.29 14.45 3.65
N GLY A 122 -6.74 15.66 3.97
CA GLY A 122 -7.04 16.69 2.96
C GLY A 122 -5.84 17.00 2.06
N PRO A 123 -4.67 17.35 2.64
CA PRO A 123 -3.46 17.60 1.86
C PRO A 123 -3.05 16.42 0.95
N THR A 124 -3.11 15.19 1.46
CA THR A 124 -2.76 13.99 0.66
C THR A 124 -3.69 13.82 -0.54
N ILE A 125 -5.00 14.01 -0.35
CA ILE A 125 -6.00 13.89 -1.43
C ILE A 125 -5.81 15.00 -2.48
N GLN A 126 -5.53 16.23 -2.03
CA GLN A 126 -5.25 17.35 -2.94
C GLN A 126 -4.01 17.06 -3.80
N GLN A 127 -2.94 16.54 -3.20
CA GLN A 127 -1.72 16.16 -3.92
C GLN A 127 -1.95 15.00 -4.90
N LEU A 128 -2.74 13.98 -4.52
CA LEU A 128 -3.14 12.92 -5.46
C LEU A 128 -3.87 13.48 -6.69
N GLY A 129 -4.73 14.48 -6.47
CA GLY A 129 -5.41 15.21 -7.55
C GLY A 129 -4.41 15.98 -8.42
N ALA A 130 -3.56 16.81 -7.82
CA ALA A 130 -2.57 17.63 -8.51
C ALA A 130 -1.55 16.81 -9.32
N ALA A 131 -1.16 15.62 -8.81
CA ALA A 131 -0.27 14.70 -9.51
C ALA A 131 -0.96 13.91 -10.65
N GLY A 132 -2.28 14.06 -10.82
CA GLY A 132 -3.07 13.31 -11.79
C GLY A 132 -3.21 11.82 -11.42
N MET A 133 -3.12 11.48 -10.15
CA MET A 133 -3.23 10.10 -9.64
C MET A 133 -4.65 9.72 -9.20
N ALA A 134 -5.58 10.68 -9.21
CA ALA A 134 -6.98 10.49 -8.85
C ALA A 134 -7.92 10.31 -10.05
N GLY A 135 -7.41 10.29 -11.29
CA GLY A 135 -8.22 10.06 -12.49
C GLY A 135 -8.76 8.64 -12.59
N GLU A 136 -10.04 8.51 -12.96
CA GLU A 136 -10.76 7.24 -13.14
C GLU A 136 -11.23 7.06 -14.59
N THR A 137 -11.34 5.81 -15.02
CA THR A 137 -12.08 5.36 -16.21
C THR A 137 -13.05 4.26 -15.82
N ASP A 138 -13.88 3.77 -16.74
CA ASP A 138 -14.83 2.71 -16.40
C ASP A 138 -14.18 1.39 -15.96
N ASP A 139 -13.00 1.12 -16.50
CA ASP A 139 -12.19 -0.05 -16.20
C ASP A 139 -11.14 0.22 -15.11
N CYS A 140 -10.97 1.47 -14.65
CA CYS A 140 -9.99 1.84 -13.63
C CYS A 140 -10.54 2.80 -12.58
N ARG A 141 -10.78 2.25 -11.39
CA ARG A 141 -11.28 3.04 -10.25
C ARG A 141 -10.12 3.50 -9.34
N ARG A 142 -10.34 4.61 -8.64
CA ARG A 142 -9.47 5.24 -7.64
C ARG A 142 -10.27 5.40 -6.35
N ARG A 143 -10.11 4.44 -5.44
CA ARG A 143 -10.81 4.47 -4.14
C ARG A 143 -9.92 5.09 -3.09
N VAL A 144 -10.45 6.00 -2.28
CA VAL A 144 -9.77 6.52 -1.09
C VAL A 144 -10.46 5.97 0.15
N VAL A 145 -9.69 5.37 1.06
CA VAL A 145 -10.16 4.87 2.35
C VAL A 145 -9.53 5.74 3.43
N ILE A 146 -10.40 6.30 4.29
CA ILE A 146 -10.02 7.23 5.35
C ILE A 146 -10.41 6.58 6.68
N GLU A 147 -9.47 6.57 7.62
CA GLU A 147 -9.74 6.07 8.97
C GLU A 147 -10.55 7.09 9.78
N LYS A 148 -11.45 6.57 10.62
CA LYS A 148 -12.24 7.40 11.53
C LYS A 148 -11.32 8.03 12.60
N PRO A 149 -11.62 9.26 13.05
CA PRO A 149 -10.95 9.87 14.21
C PRO A 149 -11.25 9.10 15.50
#